data_AF-A0A3A9ZAT1-F1
#
_entry.id   AF-A0A3A9ZAT1-F1
#
_cell.length_a   1.000
_cell.length_b   1.000
_cell.length_c   1.000
_cell.angle_alpha   90.00
_cell.angle_beta   90.00
_cell.angle_gamma   90.00
#
_symmetry.space_group_name_H-M   'P 1'
#
loop_
_entity.id
_entity.type
_entity.pdbx_description
1 polymer ?
#
loop_
_entity_poly.entity_id
_entity_poly.type
_entity_poly.pdbx_seq_one_letter_code
_entity_poly.pdbx_strand_id
1 'polypeptide(L)'
;MIAVQPLDDAARAWVDLQKALMHRHTAKAVDASNEWNQLNAELMAKFRAEGRTDLEIARVKGANLALNDLYGAYQFHAAKASMHAAVLQAELAARQLLADEGSPAGHASDTRRERTPRSGRPGFEQGAAGAGVPAAPGRERVR
;
A
#
# COMPACT_ATOMS: atom_id res chain seq x y z
N MET A 1 22.99 29.86 8.86
CA MET A 1 22.76 29.11 7.61
C MET A 1 23.52 27.80 7.74
N ILE A 2 22.85 26.75 8.22
CA ILE A 2 23.45 25.41 8.29
C ILE A 2 23.32 24.85 6.89
N ALA A 3 24.45 24.69 6.19
CA ALA A 3 24.45 24.05 4.89
C ALA A 3 23.92 22.62 5.06
N VAL A 4 22.92 22.24 4.26
CA VAL A 4 22.52 20.83 4.13
C VAL A 4 23.76 20.08 3.66
N GLN A 5 24.38 19.35 4.58
CA GLN A 5 25.57 18.58 4.26
C GLN A 5 25.18 17.52 3.24
N PRO A 6 25.90 17.40 2.11
CA PRO A 6 25.69 16.28 1.21
C PRO A 6 25.89 14.98 2.01
N LEU A 7 25.11 13.94 1.68
CA LEU A 7 25.37 12.61 2.23
C LEU A 7 26.84 12.27 2.00
N ASP A 8 27.54 11.90 3.07
CA ASP A 8 28.81 11.23 2.93
C ASP A 8 28.63 9.90 2.16
N ASP A 9 29.74 9.35 1.69
CA ASP A 9 29.70 8.13 0.86
C ASP A 9 29.11 6.94 1.64
N ALA A 10 29.29 6.90 2.97
CA ALA A 10 28.77 5.84 3.82
C ALA A 10 27.23 5.87 3.90
N ALA A 11 26.64 7.06 4.06
CA ALA A 11 25.21 7.24 4.12
C ALA A 11 24.55 6.98 2.75
N ARG A 12 25.21 7.35 1.64
CA ARG A 12 24.77 6.93 0.28
C ARG A 12 24.74 5.41 0.14
N ALA A 13 25.85 4.74 0.49
CA ALA A 13 25.95 3.29 0.41
C ALA A 13 24.88 2.59 1.26
N TRP A 14 24.59 3.13 2.44
CA TRP A 14 23.52 2.59 3.31
C TRP A 14 22.13 2.75 2.68
N VAL A 15 21.80 3.91 2.12
CA VAL A 15 20.51 4.12 1.41
C VAL A 15 20.37 3.15 0.24
N ASP A 16 21.43 2.98 -0.55
CA ASP A 16 21.41 2.06 -1.70
C ASP A 16 21.26 0.60 -1.26
N LEU A 17 21.87 0.21 -0.15
CA LEU A 17 21.64 -1.11 0.47
C LEU A 17 20.16 -1.29 0.86
N GLN A 18 19.54 -0.31 1.53
CA GLN A 18 18.14 -0.41 1.92
C GLN A 18 17.22 -0.53 0.70
N LYS A 19 17.48 0.24 -0.38
CA LYS A 19 16.75 0.10 -1.65
C LYS A 19 16.92 -1.28 -2.26
N ALA A 20 18.15 -1.79 -2.33
CA ALA A 20 18.43 -3.12 -2.89
C ALA A 20 17.70 -4.22 -2.09
N LEU A 21 17.69 -4.13 -0.76
CA LEU A 21 16.96 -5.05 0.11
C LEU A 21 15.45 -4.95 -0.06
N MET A 22 14.90 -3.74 -0.15
CA MET A 22 13.49 -3.51 -0.47
C MET A 22 13.12 -4.20 -1.78
N HIS A 23 13.81 -3.90 -2.88
CA HIS A 23 13.54 -4.48 -4.19
C HIS A 23 13.67 -6.01 -4.20
N ARG A 24 14.70 -6.55 -3.54
CA ARG A 24 14.89 -8.00 -3.41
C ARG A 24 13.70 -8.65 -2.70
N HIS A 25 13.22 -8.07 -1.60
CA HIS A 25 12.10 -8.62 -0.86
C HIS A 25 10.77 -8.43 -1.60
N THR A 26 10.58 -7.32 -2.31
CA THR A 26 9.43 -7.13 -3.19
C THR A 26 9.37 -8.20 -4.27
N ALA A 27 10.48 -8.47 -4.96
CA ALA A 27 10.55 -9.50 -5.99
C ALA A 27 10.17 -10.88 -5.42
N LYS A 28 10.75 -11.27 -4.28
CA LYS A 28 10.42 -12.54 -3.62
C LYS A 28 8.97 -12.64 -3.16
N ALA A 29 8.37 -11.54 -2.72
CA ALA A 29 6.96 -11.51 -2.35
C ALA A 29 6.08 -11.73 -3.60
N VAL A 30 6.42 -11.10 -4.72
CA VAL A 30 5.73 -11.29 -6.01
C VAL A 30 5.84 -12.75 -6.47
N ASP A 31 7.05 -13.34 -6.42
CA ASP A 31 7.27 -14.73 -6.81
C ASP A 31 6.41 -15.68 -5.96
N ALA A 32 6.46 -15.55 -4.63
CA ALA A 32 5.65 -16.36 -3.71
C ALA A 32 4.14 -16.17 -3.93
N SER A 33 3.70 -14.94 -4.24
CA SER A 33 2.29 -14.66 -4.55
C SER A 33 1.85 -15.33 -5.86
N ASN A 34 2.70 -15.29 -6.89
CA ASN A 34 2.43 -15.94 -8.17
C ASN A 34 2.35 -17.46 -8.01
N GLU A 35 3.30 -18.07 -7.31
CA GLU A 35 3.28 -19.50 -6.99
C GLU A 35 2.05 -19.90 -6.17
N TRP A 36 1.68 -19.09 -5.16
CA TRP A 36 0.47 -19.31 -4.38
C TRP A 36 -0.79 -19.27 -5.25
N ASN A 37 -0.91 -18.27 -6.12
CA ASN A 37 -2.05 -18.11 -7.02
C ASN A 37 -2.17 -19.30 -7.99
N GLN A 38 -1.04 -19.75 -8.54
CA GLN A 38 -0.99 -20.91 -9.43
C GLN A 38 -1.45 -22.18 -8.72
N LEU A 39 -0.82 -22.54 -7.58
CA LEU A 39 -1.19 -23.73 -6.81
C LEU A 39 -2.65 -23.68 -6.35
N ASN A 40 -3.10 -22.50 -5.93
CA ASN A 40 -4.48 -22.27 -5.54
C ASN A 40 -5.45 -22.55 -6.69
N ALA A 41 -5.15 -22.06 -7.91
CA ALA A 41 -5.95 -22.32 -9.09
C ALA A 41 -5.98 -23.80 -9.48
N GLU A 42 -4.83 -24.47 -9.45
CA GLU A 42 -4.70 -25.92 -9.73
C GLU A 42 -5.54 -26.76 -8.76
N LEU A 43 -5.47 -26.45 -7.46
CA LEU A 43 -6.26 -27.13 -6.44
C LEU A 43 -7.76 -26.88 -6.59
N MET A 44 -8.16 -25.63 -6.88
CA MET A 44 -9.56 -25.29 -7.15
C MET A 44 -10.10 -26.07 -8.35
N ALA A 45 -9.34 -26.15 -9.44
CA ALA A 45 -9.73 -26.89 -10.65
C ALA A 45 -9.89 -28.39 -10.35
N LYS A 46 -8.92 -28.99 -9.64
CA LYS A 46 -8.96 -30.38 -9.23
C LYS A 46 -10.19 -30.70 -8.36
N PHE A 47 -10.42 -29.91 -7.32
CA PHE A 47 -11.53 -30.21 -6.41
C PHE A 47 -12.91 -29.99 -7.02
N ARG A 48 -13.04 -29.04 -7.96
CA ARG A 48 -14.27 -28.89 -8.75
C ARG A 48 -14.50 -30.10 -9.66
N ALA A 49 -13.45 -30.62 -10.29
CA ALA A 49 -13.55 -31.85 -11.09
C ALA A 49 -13.94 -33.08 -10.24
N GLU A 50 -13.53 -33.10 -8.96
CA GLU A 50 -13.95 -34.11 -7.98
C GLU A 50 -15.37 -33.90 -7.41
N GLY A 51 -16.07 -32.83 -7.83
CA GLY A 51 -17.43 -32.53 -7.36
C GLY A 51 -17.52 -32.03 -5.91
N ARG A 52 -16.41 -31.57 -5.33
CA ARG A 52 -16.40 -31.04 -3.95
C ARG A 52 -17.16 -29.73 -3.85
N THR A 53 -17.82 -29.54 -2.72
CA THR A 53 -18.47 -28.27 -2.36
C THR A 53 -17.43 -27.20 -2.01
N ASP A 54 -17.81 -25.93 -2.11
CA ASP A 54 -16.92 -24.81 -1.77
C ASP A 54 -16.42 -24.86 -0.31
N LEU A 55 -17.23 -25.36 0.62
CA LEU A 55 -16.86 -25.52 2.02
C LEU A 55 -15.77 -26.59 2.21
N GLU A 56 -15.90 -27.72 1.53
CA GLU A 56 -14.88 -28.78 1.56
C GLU A 56 -13.57 -28.31 0.92
N ILE A 57 -13.67 -27.59 -0.19
CA ILE A 57 -12.53 -26.97 -0.86
C ILE A 57 -11.81 -26.01 0.08
N ALA A 58 -12.52 -25.12 0.75
CA ALA A 58 -11.94 -24.17 1.70
C ALA A 58 -11.21 -24.90 2.84
N ARG A 59 -11.81 -25.96 3.38
CA ARG A 59 -11.22 -26.76 4.47
C ARG A 59 -9.92 -27.44 4.05
N VAL A 60 -9.91 -28.08 2.88
CA VAL A 60 -8.70 -28.78 2.39
C VAL A 60 -7.60 -27.79 2.00
N LYS A 61 -7.94 -26.64 1.43
CA LYS A 61 -6.96 -25.60 1.13
C LYS A 61 -6.33 -25.02 2.39
N GLY A 62 -7.11 -24.80 3.45
CA GLY A 62 -6.59 -24.33 4.74
C GLY A 62 -5.62 -25.32 5.40
N ALA A 63 -5.76 -26.62 5.12
CA ALA A 63 -4.86 -27.67 5.61
C ALA A 63 -3.68 -27.95 4.66
N ASN A 64 -3.63 -27.32 3.49
CA ASN A 64 -2.57 -27.56 2.51
C ASN A 64 -1.29 -26.83 2.93
N LEU A 65 -0.28 -27.59 3.36
CA LEU A 65 0.99 -27.04 3.85
C LEU A 65 1.71 -26.20 2.80
N ALA A 66 1.74 -26.63 1.53
CA ALA A 66 2.41 -25.87 0.48
C ALA A 66 1.74 -24.50 0.22
N LEU A 67 0.40 -24.43 0.20
CA LEU A 67 -0.30 -23.14 0.12
C LEU A 67 0.00 -22.25 1.33
N ASN A 68 0.02 -22.83 2.53
CA ASN A 68 0.31 -22.08 3.75
C ASN A 68 1.75 -21.55 3.77
N ASP A 69 2.72 -22.36 3.32
CA ASP A 69 4.13 -21.97 3.24
C ASP A 69 4.33 -20.84 2.23
N LEU A 70 3.72 -20.93 1.04
CA LEU A 70 3.79 -19.88 0.02
C LEU A 70 3.13 -18.58 0.50
N TYR A 71 1.97 -18.67 1.16
CA TYR A 71 1.32 -17.50 1.74
C TYR A 71 2.16 -16.89 2.87
N GLY A 72 2.77 -17.71 3.71
CA GLY A 72 3.71 -17.28 4.75
C GLY A 72 4.94 -16.59 4.17
N ALA A 73 5.52 -17.14 3.10
CA ALA A 73 6.66 -16.56 2.39
C ALA A 73 6.31 -15.19 1.77
N TYR A 74 5.14 -15.09 1.13
CA TYR A 74 4.60 -13.82 0.63
C TYR A 74 4.51 -12.78 1.76
N GLN A 75 3.84 -13.13 2.87
CA GLN A 75 3.66 -12.21 3.99
C GLN A 75 4.98 -11.78 4.62
N PHE A 76 5.91 -12.71 4.82
CA PHE A 76 7.24 -12.42 5.35
C PHE A 76 8.01 -11.44 4.45
N HIS A 77 8.03 -11.68 3.15
CA HIS A 77 8.75 -10.83 2.22
C HIS A 77 8.07 -9.49 1.99
N ALA A 78 6.74 -9.43 1.97
CA ALA A 78 5.99 -8.17 1.95
C ALA A 78 6.29 -7.32 3.19
N ALA A 79 6.29 -7.92 4.38
CA ALA A 79 6.63 -7.23 5.63
C ALA A 79 8.07 -6.69 5.62
N LYS A 80 9.04 -7.47 5.12
CA LYS A 80 10.42 -7.02 4.96
C LYS A 80 10.54 -5.85 3.98
N ALA A 81 9.88 -5.91 2.83
CA ALA A 81 9.87 -4.81 1.87
C ALA A 81 9.29 -3.53 2.48
N SER A 82 8.16 -3.63 3.19
CA SER A 82 7.53 -2.50 3.89
C SER A 82 8.44 -1.90 4.96
N MET A 83 9.17 -2.74 5.71
CA MET A 83 10.16 -2.27 6.70
C MET A 83 11.26 -1.44 6.03
N HIS A 84 11.86 -1.92 4.93
CA HIS A 84 12.89 -1.17 4.21
C HIS A 84 12.34 0.12 3.58
N ALA A 85 11.10 0.10 3.07
CA ALA A 85 10.44 1.30 2.59
C ALA A 85 10.23 2.34 3.71
N ALA A 86 9.81 1.91 4.90
CA ALA A 86 9.65 2.79 6.06
C ALA A 86 11.00 3.40 6.50
N VAL A 87 12.07 2.62 6.47
CA VAL A 87 13.43 3.11 6.76
C VAL A 87 13.83 4.21 5.76
N LEU A 88 13.57 4.03 4.47
CA LEU A 88 13.84 5.03 3.43
C LEU A 88 12.96 6.29 3.60
N GLN A 89 11.70 6.15 4.01
CA GLN A 89 10.82 7.28 4.28
C GLN A 89 11.27 8.08 5.52
N ALA A 90 11.69 7.39 6.59
CA ALA A 90 12.20 8.03 7.79
C ALA A 90 13.52 8.79 7.52
N GLU A 91 14.38 8.22 6.68
CA GLU A 91 15.61 8.85 6.20
C GLU A 91 15.32 10.15 5.46
N LEU A 92 14.38 10.12 4.50
CA LEU A 92 13.96 11.31 3.77
C LEU A 92 13.37 12.39 4.70
N ALA A 93 12.50 11.98 5.64
CA ALA A 93 11.91 12.89 6.61
C ALA A 93 12.97 13.54 7.52
N ALA A 94 13.97 12.77 7.97
CA ALA A 94 15.07 13.30 8.78
C ALA A 94 15.87 14.37 8.02
N ARG A 95 16.11 14.17 6.72
CA ARG A 95 16.78 15.19 5.89
C ARG A 95 15.97 16.45 5.71
N GLN A 96 14.65 16.33 5.56
CA GLN A 96 13.77 17.48 5.45
C GLN A 96 13.82 18.32 6.73
N LEU A 97 13.76 17.67 7.90
CA LEU A 97 13.87 18.36 9.19
C LEU A 97 15.22 19.10 9.34
N LEU A 98 16.33 18.47 8.98
CA LEU A 98 17.66 19.09 9.05
C LEU A 98 17.83 20.25 8.05
N ALA A 99 17.12 20.21 6.91
CA ALA A 99 17.12 21.30 5.95
C ALA A 99 16.32 22.52 6.45
N ASP A 100 15.20 22.29 7.13
CA ASP A 100 14.33 23.35 7.65
C ASP A 100 14.96 24.13 8.83
N GLU A 101 15.80 23.49 9.66
CA GLU A 101 16.53 24.17 10.74
C GLU A 101 17.60 25.18 10.24
N GLY A 102 17.88 25.21 8.93
CA GLY A 102 18.87 26.11 8.31
C GLY A 102 18.37 27.49 7.89
N SER A 103 17.05 27.76 7.94
CA SER A 103 16.43 28.94 7.32
C SER A 103 15.68 29.84 8.33
N PRO A 104 16.24 30.99 8.74
CA PRO A 104 15.45 32.06 9.36
C PRO A 104 14.79 32.89 8.26
N ALA A 105 13.77 32.35 7.60
CA ALA A 105 12.94 33.12 6.68
C ALA A 105 11.49 32.74 6.91
N GLY A 106 10.74 33.66 7.53
CA GLY A 106 9.40 33.43 8.02
C GLY A 106 8.42 32.99 6.95
N HIS A 107 7.70 31.91 7.24
CA HIS A 107 6.36 31.73 6.71
C HIS A 107 5.41 32.57 7.55
N ALA A 108 5.41 33.87 7.27
CA ALA A 108 4.25 34.70 7.53
C ALA A 108 3.08 34.05 6.77
N SER A 109 2.06 33.66 7.52
CA SER A 109 0.74 33.27 7.02
C SER A 109 0.20 34.36 6.11
N ASP A 110 0.44 34.26 4.80
CA ASP A 110 -0.20 35.11 3.81
C ASP A 110 -1.59 34.56 3.48
N THR A 111 -2.43 34.52 4.50
CA THR A 111 -3.88 34.39 4.34
C THR A 111 -4.47 35.79 4.24
N ARG A 112 -4.20 36.50 3.14
CA ARG A 112 -4.99 37.69 2.79
C ARG A 112 -5.19 37.86 1.29
N ARG A 113 -5.96 36.94 0.69
CA ARG A 113 -6.82 37.29 -0.44
C ARG A 113 -8.22 37.62 0.07
N GLU A 114 -8.45 38.89 0.37
CA GLU A 114 -9.78 39.48 0.35
C GLU A 114 -10.33 39.44 -1.09
N ARG A 115 -11.43 38.70 -1.30
CA ARG A 115 -12.59 39.11 -2.11
C ARG A 115 -13.65 37.99 -2.12
N THR A 116 -14.68 38.14 -1.29
CA THR A 116 -16.05 37.78 -1.66
C THR A 116 -16.77 39.06 -2.13
N PRO A 117 -17.94 39.02 -2.79
CA PRO A 117 -18.75 37.88 -3.22
C PRO A 117 -19.13 37.92 -4.74
N ARG A 118 -19.42 36.78 -5.36
CA ARG A 118 -20.30 36.78 -6.55
C ARG A 118 -21.33 35.67 -6.44
N SER A 119 -22.53 36.11 -6.10
CA SER A 119 -23.79 35.40 -6.30
C SER A 119 -23.95 34.98 -7.75
N GLY A 120 -24.56 33.81 -7.95
CA GLY A 120 -25.10 33.38 -9.24
C GLY A 120 -24.50 32.09 -9.78
N ARG A 121 -25.09 30.94 -9.41
CA ARG A 121 -25.04 29.76 -10.27
C ARG A 121 -26.42 29.09 -10.31
N PRO A 122 -27.21 29.32 -11.36
CA PRO A 122 -28.32 28.45 -11.72
C PRO A 122 -27.80 27.27 -12.56
N GLY A 123 -28.35 26.08 -12.31
CA GLY A 123 -28.75 25.14 -13.37
C GLY A 123 -27.71 24.24 -14.05
N PHE A 124 -27.99 22.94 -13.93
CA PHE A 124 -27.89 21.87 -14.95
C PHE A 124 -26.53 21.23 -15.30
N GLU A 125 -26.40 19.99 -14.78
CA GLU A 125 -26.20 18.71 -15.49
C GLU A 125 -25.20 18.57 -16.66
N GLN A 126 -24.31 17.59 -16.47
CA GLN A 126 -23.78 16.56 -17.40
C GLN A 126 -22.25 16.44 -17.25
N GLY A 127 -21.63 15.28 -17.04
CA GLY A 127 -22.09 13.92 -16.81
C GLY A 127 -20.83 13.08 -16.52
N ALA A 128 -20.95 12.09 -15.63
CA ALA A 128 -19.99 10.98 -15.55
C ALA A 128 -20.65 9.87 -14.73
N ALA A 129 -21.17 8.88 -15.45
CA ALA A 129 -21.62 7.62 -14.89
C ALA A 129 -20.43 6.81 -14.34
N GLY A 130 -20.70 6.05 -13.28
CA GLY A 130 -20.02 4.76 -13.06
C GLY A 130 -19.11 4.67 -11.84
N ALA A 131 -19.66 4.16 -10.73
CA ALA A 131 -19.23 2.91 -10.08
C ALA A 131 -19.65 2.96 -8.59
N GLY A 132 -20.81 2.36 -8.32
CA GLY A 132 -21.45 2.36 -7.01
C GLY A 132 -20.73 1.49 -5.97
N VAL A 133 -20.76 2.00 -4.74
CA VAL A 133 -20.48 1.25 -3.50
C VAL A 133 -21.76 0.49 -3.13
N PRO A 134 -21.76 -0.83 -2.89
CA PRO A 134 -22.91 -1.47 -2.28
C PRO A 134 -22.97 -1.14 -0.79
N ALA A 135 -24.05 -0.49 -0.39
CA ALA A 135 -24.41 -0.20 1.00
C ALA A 135 -24.81 -1.47 1.76
N ALA A 136 -24.49 -1.52 3.05
CA ALA A 136 -24.81 -2.63 3.96
C ALA A 136 -26.33 -2.79 4.19
N PRO A 137 -26.87 -4.01 4.31
CA PRO A 137 -28.29 -4.22 4.59
C PRO A 137 -28.62 -3.95 6.07
N GLY A 138 -29.54 -3.00 6.29
CA GLY A 138 -30.13 -2.68 7.59
C GLY A 138 -31.08 -3.77 8.08
N ARG A 139 -31.07 -4.01 9.39
CA ARG A 139 -31.98 -4.94 10.09
C ARG A 139 -33.39 -4.36 10.16
N GLU A 140 -34.34 -4.97 9.46
CA GLU A 140 -35.76 -4.70 9.63
C GLU A 140 -36.34 -5.66 10.69
N ARG A 141 -36.93 -5.08 11.75
CA ARG A 141 -37.67 -5.80 12.78
C ARG A 141 -39.06 -6.10 12.23
N VAL A 142 -39.42 -7.38 12.13
CA VAL A 142 -40.80 -7.81 11.90
C VAL A 142 -41.53 -7.90 13.24
N ARG A 143 -42.76 -7.40 13.25
CA ARG A 143 -43.72 -7.38 14.38
C ARG A 143 -44.16 -8.78 14.79
#